data_AF-A0A060BXU4-F1
#
_entry.id   AF-A0A060BXU4-F1
#
_cell.length_a   1.000
_cell.length_b   1.000
_cell.length_c   1.000
_cell.angle_alpha   90.00
_cell.angle_beta   90.00
_cell.angle_gamma   90.00
#
_symmetry.space_group_name_H-M   'P 1'
#
loop_
_entity.id
_entity.type
_entity.pdbx_description
1 polymer ?
#
loop_
_entity_poly.entity_id
_entity_poly.type
_entity_poly.pdbx_seq_one_letter_code
_entity_poly.pdbx_strand_id
1 'polypeptide(L)'
;GMSHESSSRTSLEIPASQQALLRALKATGKPLIVVLMNGRPLNLQWVRDNADAVLETWYAGTEGGHAISDVLFGAYNPSGKLPITFPRSVGQIPMYYNHLRIGRPFTPGKPGNYTSQYFEGKTARSTRSATA
;
A
#
# COMPACT_ATOMS: atom_id res chain seq x y z
N GLY A 1 3.05 -16.98 -8.11
CA GLY A 1 2.66 -15.72 -7.44
C GLY A 1 1.52 -15.99 -6.47
N MET A 2 1.21 -15.08 -5.54
CA MET A 2 0.13 -15.30 -4.55
C MET A 2 -1.24 -14.74 -4.97
N SER A 3 -1.37 -14.28 -6.22
CA SER A 3 -2.56 -13.61 -6.75
C SER A 3 -2.98 -14.30 -8.04
N HIS A 4 -3.73 -15.40 -7.90
CA HIS A 4 -4.31 -16.17 -9.00
C HIS A 4 -5.63 -16.81 -8.53
N GLU A 5 -6.28 -17.57 -9.41
CA GLU A 5 -7.49 -18.32 -9.09
C GLU A 5 -7.31 -19.18 -7.84
N SER A 6 -8.33 -19.21 -6.98
CA SER A 6 -8.33 -19.98 -5.72
C SER A 6 -7.24 -19.59 -4.70
N SER A 7 -6.62 -18.41 -4.85
CA SER A 7 -5.59 -17.89 -3.92
C SER A 7 -6.07 -16.72 -3.08
N SER A 8 -7.18 -16.92 -2.36
CA SER A 8 -7.63 -15.98 -1.33
C SER A 8 -6.60 -15.88 -0.21
N ARG A 9 -6.35 -14.67 0.28
CA ARG A 9 -5.44 -14.45 1.41
C ARG A 9 -6.22 -13.90 2.60
N THR A 10 -5.95 -14.48 3.77
CA THR A 10 -6.41 -13.99 5.07
C THR A 10 -5.55 -12.85 5.61
N SER A 11 -4.45 -12.51 4.92
CA SER A 11 -3.53 -11.45 5.27
C SER A 11 -3.08 -10.69 4.02
N LEU A 12 -3.04 -9.36 4.14
CA LEU A 12 -2.52 -8.46 3.11
C LEU A 12 -1.06 -8.07 3.36
N GLU A 13 -0.42 -8.69 4.35
CA GLU A 13 0.99 -8.45 4.65
C GLU A 13 1.90 -8.93 3.51
N ILE A 14 3.02 -8.22 3.34
CA ILE A 14 4.21 -8.75 2.67
C ILE A 14 4.64 -10.02 3.41
N PRO A 15 5.07 -11.10 2.73
CA PRO A 15 5.51 -12.33 3.39
C PRO A 15 6.52 -12.07 4.53
N ALA A 16 6.36 -12.78 5.64
CA ALA A 16 7.15 -12.53 6.86
C ALA A 16 8.67 -12.59 6.62
N SER A 17 9.14 -13.48 5.75
CA SER A 17 10.55 -13.58 5.35
C SER A 17 11.06 -12.30 4.68
N GLN A 18 10.25 -11.69 3.81
CA GLN A 18 10.59 -10.42 3.17
C GLN A 18 10.48 -9.25 4.15
N GLN A 19 9.54 -9.27 5.10
CA GLN A 19 9.52 -8.26 6.16
C GLN A 19 10.78 -8.31 7.04
N ALA A 20 11.24 -9.51 7.39
CA ALA A 20 12.47 -9.69 8.14
C ALA A 20 13.68 -9.13 7.36
N LEU A 21 13.74 -9.43 6.05
CA LEU A 21 14.75 -8.86 5.16
C LEU A 21 14.70 -7.32 5.12
N LEU A 22 13.52 -6.74 4.93
CA LEU A 22 13.36 -5.29 4.89
C LEU A 22 13.80 -4.61 6.19
N ARG A 23 13.49 -5.21 7.35
CA ARG A 23 13.93 -4.71 8.66
C ARG A 23 15.45 -4.78 8.79
N ALA A 24 16.06 -5.90 8.37
CA ALA A 24 17.51 -6.05 8.38
C ALA A 24 18.20 -5.04 7.45
N LEU A 25 17.67 -4.83 6.24
CA LEU A 25 18.18 -3.83 5.30
C LEU A 25 18.04 -2.41 5.85
N LYS A 26 16.89 -2.06 6.44
CA LYS A 26 16.71 -0.73 7.05
C LYS A 26 17.69 -0.48 8.20
N ALA A 27 17.99 -1.51 9.00
CA ALA A 27 18.94 -1.42 10.10
C ALA A 27 20.39 -1.12 9.64
N THR A 28 20.72 -1.32 8.36
CA THR A 28 22.04 -0.94 7.81
C THR A 28 22.25 0.58 7.72
N GLY A 29 21.19 1.38 7.84
CA GLY A 29 21.25 2.84 7.71
C GLY A 29 21.43 3.34 6.27
N LYS A 30 21.50 2.45 5.28
CA LYS A 30 21.52 2.84 3.87
C LYS A 30 20.12 3.30 3.41
N PRO A 31 20.03 4.23 2.44
CA PRO A 31 18.77 4.55 1.79
C PRO A 31 18.11 3.29 1.23
N LEU A 32 16.86 3.06 1.61
CA LEU A 32 16.07 1.89 1.26
C LEU A 32 14.96 2.27 0.28
N ILE A 33 15.12 1.83 -0.97
CA ILE A 33 14.10 1.93 -2.01
C ILE A 33 13.39 0.58 -2.10
N VAL A 34 12.06 0.58 -2.01
CA VAL A 34 11.25 -0.65 -2.09
C VAL A 34 10.46 -0.67 -3.40
N VAL A 35 10.78 -1.62 -4.27
CA VAL A 35 10.05 -1.90 -5.50
C VAL A 35 9.07 -3.04 -5.23
N LEU A 36 7.77 -2.77 -5.32
CA LEU A 36 6.71 -3.71 -4.97
C LEU A 36 6.17 -4.42 -6.21
N MET A 37 6.01 -5.75 -6.11
CA MET A 37 5.38 -6.59 -7.11
C MET A 37 4.26 -7.42 -6.50
N ASN A 38 3.01 -7.07 -6.79
CA ASN A 38 1.83 -7.73 -6.25
C ASN A 38 0.66 -7.69 -7.24
N GLY A 39 -0.25 -8.66 -7.12
CA GLY A 39 -1.49 -8.70 -7.89
C GLY A 39 -2.72 -8.18 -7.14
N ARG A 40 -2.54 -7.61 -5.94
CA ARG A 40 -3.61 -7.04 -5.10
C ARG A 40 -3.05 -5.96 -4.16
N PRO A 41 -3.89 -5.11 -3.57
CA PRO A 41 -3.48 -4.21 -2.50
C PRO A 41 -2.85 -4.96 -1.32
N LEU A 42 -1.78 -4.39 -0.76
CA LEU A 42 -1.08 -4.90 0.42
C LEU A 42 -1.24 -3.94 1.61
N ASN A 43 -1.04 -4.45 2.82
CA ASN A 43 -0.76 -3.59 3.96
C ASN A 43 0.69 -3.12 3.87
N LEU A 44 0.87 -1.83 3.61
CA LEU A 44 2.19 -1.20 3.42
C LEU A 44 2.56 -0.24 4.55
N GLN A 45 1.90 -0.29 5.71
CA GLN A 45 2.15 0.68 6.79
C GLN A 45 3.62 0.74 7.21
N TRP A 46 4.25 -0.41 7.48
CA TRP A 46 5.66 -0.44 7.86
C TRP A 46 6.56 0.08 6.74
N VAL A 47 6.31 -0.33 5.49
CA VAL A 47 7.10 0.12 4.33
C VAL A 47 7.00 1.62 4.14
N ARG A 48 5.78 2.18 4.19
CA ARG A 48 5.51 3.61 4.09
C ARG A 48 6.26 4.41 5.16
N ASP A 49 6.35 3.88 6.39
CA ASP A 49 6.95 4.60 7.51
C ASP A 49 8.48 4.41 7.60
N ASN A 50 9.07 3.45 6.87
CA ASN A 50 10.49 3.09 7.00
C ASN A 50 11.31 3.15 5.71
N ALA A 51 10.70 3.00 4.53
CA ALA A 51 11.39 3.12 3.25
C ALA A 51 11.59 4.60 2.88
N ASP A 52 12.69 4.89 2.20
CA ASP A 52 13.01 6.24 1.74
C ASP A 52 12.30 6.55 0.41
N ALA A 53 12.00 5.52 -0.39
CA ALA A 53 11.10 5.59 -1.54
C ALA A 53 10.37 4.26 -1.75
N VAL A 54 9.18 4.30 -2.35
CA VAL A 54 8.37 3.13 -2.67
C VAL A 54 7.84 3.26 -4.09
N LEU A 55 8.08 2.24 -4.93
CA LEU A 55 7.56 2.17 -6.29
C LEU A 55 6.65 0.93 -6.42
N GLU A 56 5.37 1.14 -6.70
CA GLU A 56 4.41 0.07 -6.99
C GLU A 56 4.45 -0.28 -8.48
N THR A 57 4.80 -1.53 -8.81
CA THR A 57 5.03 -1.98 -10.19
C THR A 57 4.09 -3.10 -10.64
N TRP A 58 3.25 -3.62 -9.74
CA TRP A 58 2.37 -4.75 -10.00
C TRP A 58 3.14 -5.95 -10.59
N TYR A 59 2.56 -6.63 -11.58
CA TYR A 59 3.30 -7.53 -12.46
C TYR A 59 3.38 -6.91 -13.85
N ALA A 60 4.49 -6.23 -14.15
CA ALA A 60 4.67 -5.40 -15.34
C ALA A 60 4.93 -6.17 -16.66
N GLY A 61 4.70 -7.49 -16.68
CA GLY A 61 4.90 -8.31 -17.88
C GLY A 61 6.35 -8.58 -18.24
N THR A 62 6.60 -8.95 -19.49
CA THR A 62 7.92 -9.40 -19.99
C THR A 62 8.96 -8.27 -19.97
N GLU A 63 8.56 -7.05 -20.33
CA GLU A 63 9.42 -5.86 -20.34
C GLU A 63 9.47 -5.15 -18.97
N GLY A 64 8.96 -5.79 -17.92
CA GLY A 64 8.85 -5.18 -16.60
C GLY A 64 10.19 -4.67 -16.05
N GLY A 65 11.29 -5.39 -16.28
CA GLY A 65 12.63 -4.96 -15.86
C GLY A 65 13.08 -3.66 -16.53
N HIS A 66 12.86 -3.55 -17.85
CA HIS A 66 13.19 -2.35 -18.62
C HIS A 66 12.34 -1.15 -18.16
N ALA A 67 11.02 -1.34 -18.07
CA ALA A 67 10.11 -0.28 -17.65
C ALA A 67 10.38 0.22 -16.23
N ILE A 68 10.69 -0.68 -15.28
CA ILE A 68 11.05 -0.31 -13.91
C ILE A 68 12.37 0.47 -13.88
N SER A 69 13.36 0.03 -14.67
CA SER A 69 14.64 0.72 -14.80
C SER A 69 14.46 2.15 -15.32
N ASP A 70 13.66 2.34 -16.38
CA ASP A 70 13.41 3.66 -16.95
C ASP A 70 12.82 4.64 -15.93
N VAL A 71 11.94 4.16 -15.04
CA VAL A 71 11.39 4.96 -13.94
C VAL A 71 12.44 5.26 -12.87
N LEU A 72 13.18 4.24 -12.41
CA LEU A 72 14.16 4.40 -11.32
C LEU A 72 15.33 5.32 -11.70
N PHE A 73 15.73 5.31 -12.98
CA PHE A 73 16.80 6.16 -13.49
C PHE A 73 16.29 7.47 -14.13
N GLY A 74 14.98 7.72 -14.09
CA GLY A 74 14.39 8.98 -14.54
C GLY A 74 14.31 9.17 -16.06
N ALA A 75 14.48 8.11 -16.84
CA ALA A 75 14.14 8.12 -18.27
C ALA A 75 12.63 8.28 -18.49
N TYR A 76 11.82 7.89 -17.51
CA TYR A 76 10.38 8.15 -17.45
C TYR A 76 9.98 8.71 -16.08
N ASN A 77 9.14 9.76 -16.06
CA ASN A 77 8.59 10.33 -14.84
C ASN A 77 7.31 9.56 -14.43
N PRO A 78 7.25 8.92 -13.25
CA PRO A 78 6.12 8.09 -12.86
C PRO A 78 4.80 8.86 -12.88
N SER A 79 3.81 8.32 -13.58
CA SER A 79 2.49 8.95 -13.77
C SER A 79 1.32 8.07 -13.31
N GLY A 80 1.62 6.87 -12.80
CA GLY A 80 0.63 5.92 -12.32
C GLY A 80 -0.15 6.43 -11.11
N LYS A 81 -1.45 6.11 -11.05
CA LYS A 81 -2.31 6.39 -9.88
C LYS A 81 -3.05 5.13 -9.48
N LEU A 82 -3.23 4.92 -8.18
CA LEU A 82 -3.92 3.75 -7.66
C LEU A 82 -5.41 3.77 -8.06
N PRO A 83 -5.90 2.74 -8.78
CA PRO A 83 -7.33 2.63 -9.12
C PRO A 83 -8.14 2.00 -7.98
N ILE A 84 -7.47 1.45 -6.96
CA ILE A 84 -8.05 0.74 -5.82
C ILE A 84 -7.47 1.27 -4.51
N THR A 85 -8.27 1.29 -3.45
CA THR A 85 -7.81 1.70 -2.12
C THR A 85 -6.92 0.61 -1.50
N PHE A 86 -5.77 1.01 -0.96
CA PHE A 86 -4.92 0.13 -0.16
C PHE A 86 -5.35 0.21 1.31
N PRO A 87 -5.93 -0.86 1.87
CA PRO A 87 -6.38 -0.86 3.26
C PRO A 87 -5.18 -0.94 4.21
N ARG A 88 -5.35 -0.46 5.44
CA ARG A 88 -4.29 -0.55 6.47
C ARG A 88 -4.18 -1.94 7.09
N SER A 89 -5.21 -2.76 6.96
CA SER A 89 -5.23 -4.16 7.42
C SER A 89 -6.38 -4.90 6.74
N VAL A 90 -6.38 -6.22 6.83
CA VAL A 90 -7.48 -7.05 6.32
C VAL A 90 -8.82 -6.74 7.02
N GLY A 91 -8.78 -6.34 8.30
CA GLY A 91 -9.98 -6.01 9.09
C GLY A 91 -10.71 -4.73 8.65
N GLN A 92 -10.10 -3.94 7.76
CA GLN A 92 -10.73 -2.76 7.17
C GLN A 92 -11.49 -3.05 5.87
N ILE A 93 -11.41 -4.28 5.35
CA ILE A 93 -12.09 -4.64 4.11
C ILE A 93 -13.59 -4.84 4.40
N PRO A 94 -14.50 -4.29 3.56
CA PRO A 94 -14.24 -3.52 2.34
C PRO A 94 -13.97 -2.03 2.61
N MET A 95 -12.96 -1.47 1.94
CA MET A 95 -12.65 -0.04 1.97
C MET A 95 -12.47 0.49 0.55
N TYR A 96 -13.17 1.58 0.24
CA TYR A 96 -13.23 2.14 -1.11
C TYR A 96 -13.57 3.64 -1.07
N TYR A 97 -13.19 4.37 -2.12
CA TYR A 97 -13.25 5.83 -2.13
C TYR A 97 -14.66 6.41 -2.28
N ASN A 98 -15.56 5.68 -2.92
CA ASN A 98 -16.94 6.09 -3.24
C ASN A 98 -17.97 5.47 -2.27
N HIS A 99 -17.62 5.36 -0.99
CA HIS A 99 -18.54 4.90 0.06
C HIS A 99 -19.59 5.97 0.39
N LEU A 100 -20.73 5.51 0.89
CA LEU A 100 -21.81 6.38 1.34
C LEU A 100 -21.37 7.22 2.54
N ARG A 101 -21.81 8.47 2.57
CA ARG A 101 -21.75 9.27 3.79
C ARG A 101 -22.87 8.80 4.72
N ILE A 102 -22.53 8.11 5.79
CA ILE A 102 -23.51 7.64 6.78
C ILE A 102 -23.78 8.69 7.86
N GLY A 103 -24.81 8.48 8.68
CA GLY A 103 -25.32 9.48 9.62
C GLY A 103 -24.34 10.01 10.68
N ARG A 104 -23.21 9.34 10.91
CA ARG A 104 -22.16 9.77 11.86
C ARG A 104 -20.78 9.65 11.23
N PRO A 105 -20.41 10.51 10.27
CA PRO A 105 -19.14 10.40 9.56
C PRO A 105 -17.96 10.76 10.48
N PHE A 106 -16.85 10.03 10.34
CA PHE A 106 -15.59 10.40 10.98
C PHE A 106 -15.07 11.73 10.40
N THR A 107 -14.67 12.66 11.28
CA THR A 107 -14.05 13.94 10.89
C THR A 107 -12.60 13.98 11.34
N PRO A 108 -11.61 14.06 10.41
CA PRO A 108 -10.21 14.16 10.78
C PRO A 108 -9.93 15.36 11.70
N GLY A 109 -9.13 15.15 12.74
CA GLY A 109 -8.77 16.20 13.71
C GLY A 109 -9.83 16.52 14.77
N LYS A 110 -11.04 15.95 14.67
CA LYS A 110 -12.10 16.02 15.68
C LYS A 110 -12.62 14.61 15.99
N PRO A 111 -11.80 13.74 16.60
CA PRO A 111 -12.20 12.35 16.86
C PRO A 111 -13.35 12.34 17.89
N GLY A 112 -14.55 12.03 17.43
CA GLY A 112 -15.69 11.76 18.29
C GLY A 112 -15.82 10.26 18.55
N ASN A 113 -16.08 9.88 19.80
CA ASN A 113 -16.23 8.46 20.21
C ASN A 113 -17.35 7.72 19.45
N TYR A 114 -18.37 8.45 18.97
CA TYR A 114 -19.56 7.89 18.33
C TYR A 114 -19.61 8.22 16.83
N THR A 115 -18.57 7.85 16.09
CA THR A 115 -18.49 8.03 14.62
C THR A 115 -18.23 6.69 13.93
N SER A 116 -18.45 6.66 12.61
CA SER A 116 -18.14 5.50 11.77
C SER A 116 -16.63 5.38 11.58
N GLN A 117 -16.00 4.64 12.47
CA GLN A 117 -14.56 4.41 12.50
C GLN A 117 -14.23 3.12 13.25
N TYR A 118 -13.00 2.64 13.06
CA TYR A 118 -12.43 1.59 13.92
C TYR A 118 -11.74 2.24 15.13
N PHE A 119 -11.83 1.60 16.30
CA PHE A 119 -11.15 2.07 17.52
C PHE A 119 -9.67 1.70 17.55
N GLU A 120 -9.35 0.45 17.20
CA GLU A 120 -8.00 -0.13 17.31
C GLU A 120 -7.09 0.17 16.11
N GLY A 121 -7.57 0.94 15.13
CA GLY A 121 -6.81 1.30 13.95
C GLY A 121 -7.26 2.64 13.37
N LYS A 122 -6.32 3.42 12.84
CA LYS A 122 -6.65 4.69 12.17
C LYS A 122 -7.59 4.40 11.00
N THR A 123 -8.77 5.02 10.96
CA THR A 123 -9.62 5.01 9.76
C THR A 123 -8.82 5.55 8.58
N ALA A 124 -8.67 4.76 7.52
CA ALA A 124 -7.83 5.18 6.40
C ALA A 124 -8.48 6.37 5.70
N ARG A 125 -7.63 7.33 5.28
CA ARG A 125 -8.04 8.38 4.35
C ARG A 125 -8.21 7.68 2.99
N SER A 126 -9.31 7.91 2.28
CA SER A 126 -9.33 7.71 0.84
C SER A 126 -8.27 8.65 0.25
N THR A 127 -7.07 8.14 0.01
CA THR A 127 -5.95 8.91 -0.51
C THR A 127 -6.25 9.27 -1.96
N ARG A 128 -6.78 10.47 -2.19
CA ARG A 128 -6.57 11.13 -3.48
C ARG A 128 -5.09 11.46 -3.58
N SER A 129 -4.39 10.82 -4.51
CA SER A 129 -2.98 11.07 -4.84
C SER A 129 -1.96 10.64 -3.76
N ALA A 130 -1.63 9.36 -3.75
CA ALA A 130 -0.21 9.01 -3.62
C ALA A 130 0.32 8.96 -5.05
N THR A 131 1.13 9.94 -5.43
CA THR A 131 1.97 9.83 -6.61
C THR A 131 2.93 8.67 -6.32
N ALA A 132 2.86 7.62 -7.15
CA ALA A 132 3.90 6.62 -7.23
C ALA A 132 5.15 7.24 -7.84
#